data_AF-A0A1H7C9J4-F1
#
_entry.id   AF-A0A1H7C9J4-F1
#
_cell.length_a   1.000
_cell.length_b   1.000
_cell.length_c   1.000
_cell.angle_alpha   90.00
_cell.angle_beta   90.00
_cell.angle_gamma   90.00
#
_symmetry.space_group_name_H-M   'P 1'
#
loop_
_entity.id
_entity.type
_entity.pdbx_description
1 polymer ?
#
loop_
_entity_poly.entity_id
_entity_poly.type
_entity_poly.pdbx_seq_one_letter_code
_entity_poly.pdbx_strand_id
1 'polypeptide(L)' 'MTEVLHALISGLLAAGVYYGLRSAGMLDGKTRMQQFLFLAPIFFVVVLIFNLIWPYGP' A
#
# COMPACT_ATOMS: atom_id res chain seq x y z
N MET A 1 -2.79 -20.90 -6.66
CA MET A 1 -3.71 -19.88 -7.23
C MET A 1 -3.91 -18.70 -6.28
N THR A 2 -4.03 -18.97 -4.97
CA THR A 2 -4.09 -17.96 -3.89
C THR A 2 -2.89 -17.01 -3.83
N GLU A 3 -1.66 -17.50 -4.03
CA GLU A 3 -0.44 -16.66 -4.02
C GLU A 3 -0.43 -15.56 -5.09
N VAL A 4 -0.81 -15.92 -6.33
CA VAL A 4 -0.86 -14.97 -7.46
C VAL A 4 -1.96 -13.93 -7.22
N LEU A 5 -3.11 -14.36 -6.68
CA LEU A 5 -4.20 -13.46 -6.32
C LEU A 5 -3.78 -12.50 -5.20
N HIS A 6 -3.05 -13.01 -4.19
CA HIS A 6 -2.54 -12.21 -3.09
C HIS A 6 -1.54 -11.16 -3.57
N ALA A 7 -0.64 -11.53 -4.47
CA ALA A 7 0.32 -10.61 -5.08
C ALA A 7 -0.39 -9.51 -5.90
N LEU A 8 -1.40 -9.88 -6.68
CA LEU A 8 -2.21 -8.92 -7.47
C LEU A 8 -2.97 -7.95 -6.57
N ILE A 9 -3.64 -8.44 -5.51
CA ILE A 9 -4.40 -7.59 -4.59
C ILE A 9 -3.45 -6.68 -3.78
N SER A 10 -2.31 -7.21 -3.33
CA SER A 10 -1.28 -6.41 -2.66
C SER A 10 -0.79 -5.27 -3.55
N GLY A 11 -0.52 -5.55 -4.83
CA GLY A 11 -0.14 -4.54 -5.81
C GLY A 11 -1.23 -3.50 -6.06
N LEU A 12 -2.50 -3.93 -6.14
CA LEU A 12 -3.64 -3.04 -6.32
C LEU A 12 -3.83 -2.10 -5.11
N LEU A 13 -3.72 -2.63 -3.89
CA LEU A 13 -3.79 -1.86 -2.65
C LEU A 13 -2.67 -0.83 -2.58
N ALA A 14 -1.44 -1.22 -2.93
CA ALA A 14 -0.31 -0.30 -2.97
C ALA A 14 -0.52 0.82 -4.01
N ALA A 15 -1.00 0.48 -5.21
CA ALA A 15 -1.33 1.49 -6.21
C ALA A 15 -2.44 2.43 -5.73
N GLY A 16 -3.52 1.90 -5.14
CA GLY A 16 -4.64 2.70 -4.63
C GLY A 16 -4.22 3.69 -3.55
N VAL A 17 -3.38 3.27 -2.60
CA VAL A 17 -2.83 4.14 -1.56
C VAL A 17 -1.95 5.23 -2.17
N TYR A 18 -1.07 4.89 -3.10
CA TYR A 18 -0.23 5.87 -3.78
C TYR A 18 -1.06 6.94 -4.49
N TYR A 19 -2.03 6.52 -5.30
CA TYR A 19 -2.88 7.44 -6.04
C TYR A 19 -3.79 8.25 -5.12
N GLY A 20 -4.33 7.67 -4.05
CA GLY A 20 -5.14 8.39 -3.07
C GLY A 20 -4.37 9.49 -2.35
N LEU A 21 -3.14 9.20 -1.92
CA LEU A 21 -2.26 10.18 -1.29
C LEU A 21 -1.82 11.27 -2.27
N ARG A 22 -1.60 10.91 -3.53
CA ARG A 22 -1.28 11.86 -4.59
C ARG A 22 -2.47 12.76 -4.93
N SER A 23 -3.68 12.22 -5.05
CA SER A 23 -4.89 13.02 -5.32
C SER A 23 -5.26 13.94 -4.16
N ALA A 24 -4.92 13.56 -2.93
CA ALA A 24 -5.10 14.38 -1.74
C ALA A 24 -4.02 15.49 -1.60
N GLY A 25 -3.08 15.61 -2.53
CA GLY A 25 -1.98 16.57 -2.48
C GLY A 25 -0.96 16.30 -1.36
N MET A 26 -1.03 15.15 -0.69
CA MET A 26 -0.18 14.84 0.47
C MET A 26 1.28 14.59 0.07
N LEU A 27 1.54 14.38 -1.22
CA LEU A 27 2.88 14.17 -1.76
C LEU A 27 3.46 15.43 -2.44
N ASP A 28 2.68 16.51 -2.53
CA ASP A 28 3.09 17.73 -3.23
C ASP A 28 4.16 18.50 -2.45
N GLY A 29 5.15 19.06 -3.16
CA GLY A 29 6.27 19.79 -2.57
C GLY A 29 7.27 18.95 -1.76
N LYS A 30 7.05 17.64 -1.61
CA LYS A 30 7.96 16.72 -0.91
C LYS A 30 9.06 16.23 -1.86
N THR A 31 10.28 16.12 -1.34
CA THR A 31 11.38 15.47 -2.07
C THR A 31 11.14 13.96 -2.18
N ARG A 32 11.82 13.27 -3.11
CA ARG A 32 11.69 11.81 -3.27
C ARG A 32 11.92 11.03 -1.97
N MET A 33 12.90 11.45 -1.16
CA MET A 33 13.20 10.81 0.13
C MET A 33 12.06 11.03 1.14
N GLN A 34 11.50 12.23 1.20
CA GLN A 34 10.37 12.55 2.07
C GLN A 34 9.11 11.80 1.67
N GLN A 35 8.84 11.68 0.36
CA GLN A 35 7.74 10.86 -0.15
C GLN A 35 7.94 9.39 0.23
N PHE A 36 9.16 8.85 0.10
CA PHE A 36 9.46 7.49 0.52
C PHE A 36 9.24 7.27 2.01
N LEU A 37 9.78 8.15 2.87
CA LEU A 37 9.60 8.07 4.32
C LEU A 37 8.13 8.21 4.74
N PHE A 38 7.32 8.93 3.97
CA PHE A 38 5.89 9.05 4.22
C PHE A 38 5.10 7.82 3.74
N LEU A 39 5.42 7.31 2.54
CA LEU A 39 4.74 6.19 1.92
C LEU A 39 5.11 4.84 2.53
N ALA A 40 6.37 4.64 2.93
CA ALA A 40 6.87 3.38 3.48
C ALA A 40 6.07 2.87 4.70
N PRO A 41 5.84 3.67 5.77
CA PRO A 41 5.04 3.20 6.91
C PRO A 41 3.57 2.97 6.53
N ILE A 42 3.01 3.77 5.62
CA ILE A 42 1.61 3.59 5.17
C ILE A 42 1.48 2.27 4.39
N PHE A 43 2.40 2.00 3.46
CA PHE A 43 2.43 0.73 2.75
C PHE A 43 2.64 -0.46 3.68
N PHE A 44 3.55 -0.32 4.65
CA PHE A 44 3.76 -1.36 5.65
C PHE A 44 2.48 -1.68 6.43
N VAL A 45 1.76 -0.67 6.92
CA VAL A 45 0.50 -0.87 7.64
C VAL A 45 -0.58 -1.51 6.75
N VAL A 46 -0.72 -1.04 5.51
CA VAL A 46 -1.72 -1.58 4.58
C VAL A 46 -1.44 -3.04 4.24
N VAL A 47 -0.18 -3.38 3.94
CA VAL A 47 0.22 -4.76 3.65
C VAL A 47 0.14 -5.64 4.90
N LEU A 48 0.47 -5.11 6.08
CA LEU A 48 0.35 -5.83 7.35
C LEU A 48 -1.11 -6.17 7.66
N ILE A 49 -2.02 -5.19 7.55
CA ILE A 49 -3.46 -5.43 7.73
C ILE A 49 -3.96 -6.44 6.70
N PHE A 50 -3.54 -6.31 5.44
CA PHE A 50 -3.91 -7.26 4.40
C PHE A 50 -3.41 -8.69 4.70
N ASN A 51 -2.17 -8.84 5.17
CA ASN A 51 -1.62 -10.13 5.62
C ASN A 51 -2.30 -10.68 6.88
N LEU A 52 -2.75 -9.81 7.80
CA LEU A 52 -3.47 -10.23 8.99
C LEU A 52 -4.88 -10.75 8.67
N ILE A 53 -5.48 -10.27 7.57
CA ILE A 53 -6.81 -10.68 7.12
C ILE A 53 -6.71 -11.86 6.13
N TRP A 54 -5.62 -11.96 5.37
CA TRP A 54 -5.44 -12.95 4.31
C TRP A 54 -4.22 -13.86 4.53
N PRO A 55 -4.35 -15.20 4.44
CA PRO A 55 -5.57 -15.98 4.29
C PRO A 55 -6.06 -16.42 5.67
N TYR A 56 -6.98 -15.69 6.29
CA TYR A 56 -7.77 -16.20 7.40
C TYR A 56 -9.16 -16.59 6.90
N GLY A 57 -9.24 -17.79 6.35
CA GLY A 57 -10.47 -18.57 6.20
C GLY A 57 -10.13 -20.03 6.48
N PRO A 58 -10.99 -20.80 7.17
CA PRO A 58 -10.79 -22.24 7.36
C PRO A 58 -10.68 -23.00 6.04
#